data_AF-A0A5J5CT37-F1
#
_entry.id   AF-A0A5J5CT37-F1
#
_cell.length_a   1.000
_cell.length_b   1.000
_cell.length_c   1.000
_cell.angle_alpha   90.00
_cell.angle_beta   90.00
_cell.angle_gamma   90.00
#
_symmetry.space_group_name_H-M   'P 1'
#
loop_
_entity.id
_entity.type
_entity.pdbx_description
1 polymer ?
#
loop_
_entity_poly.entity_id
_entity_poly.type
_entity_poly.pdbx_seq_one_letter_code
_entity_poly.pdbx_strand_id
1 'polypeptide(L)'
;MFHMYVGVRAGGGIGDEIDDPAGDEFEVERIVFDITFFFFVIVILLAIIQGSEYFDTVPHGFEIHTLQEHNLANYLFFLMYLINKDETEHTGQESYVWKMYQERCWEFFPVGDCFRKQYEDQLG
;
A
#
# COMPACT_ATOMS: atom_id res chain seq x y z
N MET A 1 11.25 5.21 19.22
CA MET A 1 9.91 5.73 19.63
C MET A 1 9.24 6.51 18.48
N PHE A 2 9.97 7.32 17.69
CA PHE A 2 9.44 8.07 16.54
C PHE A 2 8.81 7.19 15.45
N HIS A 3 9.51 6.15 14.99
CA HIS A 3 9.07 5.27 13.88
C HIS A 3 7.73 4.56 14.15
N MET A 4 7.51 4.10 15.39
CA MET A 4 6.30 3.37 15.81
C MET A 4 5.12 4.29 16.14
N TYR A 5 5.38 5.53 16.58
CA TYR A 5 4.31 6.47 16.93
C TYR A 5 3.84 7.27 15.71
N VAL A 6 4.73 7.57 14.78
CA VAL A 6 4.43 8.41 13.62
C VAL A 6 4.15 7.54 12.39
N GLY A 7 5.06 6.62 12.06
CA GLY A 7 4.94 5.79 10.86
C GLY A 7 3.74 4.84 10.84
N VAL A 8 3.17 4.47 11.99
CA VAL A 8 1.99 3.58 12.09
C VAL A 8 0.67 4.36 12.13
N ARG A 9 0.73 5.68 12.30
CA ARG A 9 -0.44 6.58 12.34
C ARG A 9 -0.58 7.47 11.10
N ALA A 10 0.50 7.63 10.33
CA ALA A 10 0.47 8.29 9.03
C ALA A 10 -0.15 7.35 7.98
N GLY A 11 -1.03 7.90 7.12
CA GLY A 11 -1.77 7.16 6.11
C GLY A 11 -0.89 6.52 5.03
N GLY A 12 0.28 7.07 4.74
CA GLY A 12 1.26 6.53 3.79
C GLY A 12 2.46 5.84 4.44
N GLY A 13 2.44 5.61 5.75
CA GLY A 13 3.56 5.01 6.47
C GLY A 13 4.63 6.02 6.90
N ILE A 14 5.85 5.56 7.15
CA ILE A 14 6.94 6.43 7.68
C ILE A 14 7.54 7.37 6.63
N GLY A 15 7.28 7.12 5.34
CA GLY A 15 7.75 7.95 4.23
C GLY A 15 7.15 9.35 4.19
N ASP A 16 5.91 9.53 4.68
CA ASP A 16 5.22 10.83 4.70
C ASP A 16 5.82 11.83 5.71
N GLU A 17 6.63 11.34 6.64
CA GLU A 17 7.05 12.07 7.85
C GLU A 17 8.58 12.26 7.92
N ILE A 18 9.27 11.90 6.84
CA ILE A 18 10.71 12.06 6.69
C ILE A 18 10.96 12.81 5.37
N ASP A 19 12.06 13.57 5.31
CA ASP A 19 12.43 14.33 4.12
C ASP A 19 12.55 13.43 2.88
N ASP A 20 12.18 13.99 1.73
CA ASP A 20 12.21 13.33 0.43
C ASP A 20 13.62 12.83 0.10
N PRO A 21 13.82 11.53 -0.19
CA PRO A 21 15.13 10.99 -0.54
C PRO A 21 15.61 11.33 -1.96
N ALA A 22 14.85 12.09 -2.75
CA ALA A 22 15.19 12.43 -4.13
C ALA A 22 16.59 13.07 -4.26
N GLY A 23 17.48 12.40 -5.00
CA GLY A 23 18.85 12.85 -5.23
C GLY A 23 19.85 12.49 -4.12
N ASP A 24 19.45 11.69 -3.12
CA ASP A 24 20.34 11.13 -2.10
C ASP A 24 21.07 9.88 -2.62
N GLU A 25 22.25 9.60 -2.05
CA GLU A 25 23.08 8.42 -2.33
C GLU A 25 22.31 7.11 -2.06
N PHE A 26 21.35 7.14 -1.13
CA PHE A 26 20.56 5.99 -0.70
C PHE A 26 19.09 6.05 -1.14
N GLU A 27 18.77 6.76 -2.23
CA GLU A 27 17.39 6.95 -2.69
C GLU A 27 16.65 5.63 -2.91
N VAL A 28 17.29 4.66 -3.57
CA VAL A 28 16.68 3.35 -3.89
C VAL A 28 16.45 2.55 -2.62
N GLU A 29 17.43 2.53 -1.71
CA GLU A 29 17.34 1.87 -0.41
C GLU A 29 16.20 2.46 0.42
N ARG A 30 16.01 3.79 0.34
CA ARG A 30 14.96 4.46 1.07
C ARG A 30 13.57 4.14 0.51
N ILE A 31 13.41 4.13 -0.81
CA ILE A 31 12.16 3.72 -1.46
C ILE A 31 11.80 2.28 -1.11
N VAL A 32 12.77 1.36 -1.16
CA VAL A 32 12.55 -0.04 -0.78
C VAL A 32 12.17 -0.14 0.70
N PHE A 33 12.80 0.65 1.57
CA PHE A 33 12.45 0.71 2.99
C PHE A 33 11.02 1.22 3.20
N ASP A 34 10.61 2.31 2.56
CA ASP A 34 9.28 2.89 2.74
C ASP A 34 8.18 1.93 2.21
N ILE A 35 8.40 1.29 1.06
CA ILE A 35 7.47 0.29 0.50
C ILE A 35 7.37 -0.95 1.41
N THR A 36 8.50 -1.47 1.89
CA THR A 36 8.49 -2.65 2.77
C THR A 36 7.90 -2.33 4.13
N PHE A 37 8.19 -1.15 4.69
CA PHE A 37 7.57 -0.68 5.92
C PHE A 37 6.06 -0.54 5.77
N PHE A 38 5.59 0.13 4.72
CA PHE A 38 4.17 0.28 4.44
C PHE A 38 3.48 -1.09 4.31
N PHE A 39 4.05 -2.02 3.56
CA PHE A 39 3.42 -3.31 3.35
C PHE A 39 3.41 -4.22 4.60
N PHE A 40 4.54 -4.36 5.30
CA PHE A 40 4.60 -5.26 6.46
C PHE A 40 3.96 -4.65 7.72
N VAL A 41 4.07 -3.34 7.92
CA VAL A 41 3.62 -2.68 9.15
C VAL A 41 2.22 -2.10 9.03
N ILE A 42 1.81 -1.60 7.87
CA ILE A 42 0.47 -1.04 7.69
C ILE A 42 -0.47 -2.11 7.13
N VAL A 43 -0.16 -2.68 5.97
CA VAL A 43 -1.09 -3.61 5.31
C VAL A 43 -1.22 -4.93 6.07
N ILE A 44 -0.11 -5.62 6.37
CA ILE A 44 -0.17 -6.91 7.06
C ILE A 44 -0.58 -6.77 8.53
N LEU A 45 -0.01 -5.81 9.25
CA LEU A 45 -0.25 -5.65 10.68
C LEU A 45 -1.67 -5.13 10.96
N LEU A 46 -2.20 -4.22 10.14
CA LEU A 46 -3.63 -3.86 10.22
C LEU A 46 -4.52 -5.00 9.75
N ALA A 47 -4.16 -5.76 8.72
CA ALA A 47 -4.92 -6.95 8.34
C ALA A 47 -4.96 -8.01 9.45
N ILE A 48 -3.91 -8.17 10.26
CA ILE A 48 -3.91 -9.08 11.42
C ILE A 48 -4.79 -8.53 12.56
N ILE A 49 -4.67 -7.23 12.87
CA ILE A 49 -5.42 -6.59 13.96
C ILE A 49 -6.91 -6.47 13.63
N GLN A 50 -7.24 -6.16 12.38
CA GLN A 50 -8.58 -5.87 11.91
C GLN A 50 -9.26 -7.11 11.30
N GLY A 51 -8.47 -8.05 10.78
CA GLY A 51 -8.93 -9.11 9.91
C GLY A 51 -9.16 -10.47 10.56
N SER A 52 -8.67 -10.72 11.78
CA SER A 52 -8.97 -11.98 12.47
C SER A 52 -10.48 -12.14 12.74
N GLU A 53 -11.20 -11.12 13.19
CA GLU A 53 -12.64 -11.29 13.44
C GLU A 53 -13.50 -11.04 12.19
N TYR A 54 -13.09 -10.12 11.31
CA TYR A 54 -13.86 -9.75 10.13
C TYR A 54 -13.71 -10.76 8.98
N PHE A 55 -12.49 -11.18 8.64
CA PHE A 55 -12.27 -12.10 7.51
C PHE A 55 -12.51 -13.57 7.86
N ASP A 56 -12.46 -13.96 9.13
CA ASP A 56 -12.77 -15.34 9.55
C ASP A 56 -14.27 -15.68 9.46
N THR A 57 -15.14 -14.68 9.22
CA THR A 57 -16.55 -14.89 8.87
C THR A 57 -16.73 -15.64 7.55
N VAL A 58 -15.71 -15.61 6.69
CA VAL A 58 -15.64 -16.32 5.41
C VAL A 58 -14.52 -17.37 5.47
N PRO A 59 -14.76 -18.62 5.03
CA PRO A 59 -13.70 -19.62 4.98
C PRO A 59 -12.49 -19.13 4.19
N HIS A 60 -11.30 -19.21 4.78
CA HIS A 60 -10.05 -18.73 4.19
C HIS A 60 -10.04 -17.23 3.85
N GLY A 61 -10.90 -16.41 4.47
CA GLY A 61 -11.03 -15.00 4.14
C GLY A 61 -9.73 -14.22 4.29
N PHE A 62 -8.95 -14.49 5.34
CA PHE A 62 -7.64 -13.84 5.55
C PHE A 62 -6.59 -14.26 4.50
N GLU A 63 -6.56 -15.54 4.10
CA GLU A 63 -5.66 -16.02 3.04
C GLU A 63 -6.03 -15.39 1.70
N ILE A 64 -7.33 -15.33 1.36
CA ILE A 64 -7.80 -14.65 0.15
C ILE A 64 -7.42 -13.16 0.20
N HIS A 65 -7.64 -12.50 1.33
CA HIS A 65 -7.33 -11.08 1.49
C HIS A 65 -5.83 -10.79 1.29
N THR A 66 -4.95 -11.59 1.86
CA THR A 66 -3.49 -11.37 1.77
C THR A 66 -2.87 -11.87 0.46
N LEU A 67 -3.39 -12.94 -0.13
CA LEU A 67 -2.80 -13.55 -1.32
C LEU A 67 -3.46 -13.12 -2.64
N GLN A 68 -4.69 -12.60 -2.60
CA GLN A 68 -5.41 -12.19 -3.80
C GLN A 68 -5.74 -10.70 -3.81
N GLU A 69 -6.26 -10.14 -2.71
CA GLU A 69 -6.68 -8.73 -2.66
C GLU A 69 -5.47 -7.80 -2.43
N HIS A 70 -4.71 -8.00 -1.35
CA HIS A 70 -3.54 -7.20 -0.97
C HIS A 70 -2.24 -8.00 -1.08
N ASN A 71 -1.97 -8.49 -2.29
CA ASN A 71 -0.77 -9.27 -2.56
C ASN A 71 0.47 -8.38 -2.79
N LEU A 72 1.53 -8.59 -2.00
CA LEU A 72 2.80 -7.86 -2.10
C LEU A 72 3.38 -7.86 -3.51
N ALA A 73 3.47 -9.06 -4.10
CA ALA A 73 4.10 -9.25 -5.39
C ALA A 73 3.32 -8.50 -6.47
N ASN A 74 1.99 -8.50 -6.41
CA ASN A 74 1.17 -7.75 -7.36
C ASN A 74 1.38 -6.24 -7.25
N TYR A 75 1.53 -5.69 -6.04
CA TYR A 75 1.88 -4.26 -5.88
C TYR A 75 3.27 -3.94 -6.47
N LEU A 76 4.28 -4.80 -6.23
CA LEU A 76 5.61 -4.63 -6.82
C LEU A 76 5.59 -4.76 -8.35
N PHE A 77 4.86 -5.75 -8.88
CA PHE A 77 4.70 -5.93 -10.32
C PHE A 77 3.93 -4.78 -10.96
N PHE A 78 2.96 -4.19 -10.26
CA PHE A 78 2.24 -3.01 -10.74
C PHE A 78 3.14 -1.77 -10.80
N LEU A 79 3.97 -1.53 -9.78
CA LEU A 79 4.97 -0.45 -9.82
C LEU A 79 5.99 -0.67 -10.94
N MET A 80 6.51 -1.90 -11.09
CA MET A 80 7.40 -2.25 -12.19
C MET A 80 6.70 -2.07 -13.56
N TYR A 81 5.42 -2.40 -13.66
CA TYR A 81 4.62 -2.18 -14.85
C TYR A 81 4.53 -0.70 -15.21
N LEU A 82 4.21 0.18 -14.25
CA LEU A 82 4.15 1.63 -14.47
C LEU A 82 5.52 2.19 -14.88
N ILE A 83 6.61 1.78 -14.22
CA ILE A 83 7.97 2.24 -14.53
C ILE A 83 8.38 1.89 -15.98
N ASN A 84 7.93 0.74 -16.50
CA ASN A 84 8.32 0.25 -17.82
C ASN A 84 7.33 0.63 -18.94
N LYS A 85 6.19 1.23 -18.60
CA LYS A 85 5.16 1.62 -19.57
C LYS A 85 5.41 3.05 -20.05
N ASP A 86 5.04 3.34 -21.30
CA ASP A 86 5.07 4.71 -21.82
C ASP A 86 3.99 5.54 -21.10
N GLU A 87 4.38 6.71 -20.56
CA GLU A 87 3.49 7.58 -19.81
C GLU A 87 2.28 8.05 -20.63
N THR A 88 2.42 8.15 -21.96
CA THR A 88 1.31 8.55 -22.85
C THR A 88 0.24 7.46 -22.99
N GLU A 89 0.59 6.22 -22.66
CA GLU A 89 -0.31 5.06 -22.68
C GLU A 89 -0.93 4.76 -21.30
N HIS A 90 -0.63 5.57 -20.29
CA HIS A 90 -1.23 5.43 -18.98
C HIS A 90 -2.75 5.68 -19.04
N THR A 91 -3.52 4.79 -18.43
CA THR A 91 -4.94 5.02 -18.18
C THR A 91 -5.11 6.09 -17.09
N GLY A 92 -6.33 6.62 -16.89
CA GLY A 92 -6.57 7.64 -15.86
C GLY A 92 -6.21 7.18 -14.44
N GLN A 93 -6.43 5.91 -14.10
CA GLN A 93 -6.06 5.34 -12.81
C GLN A 93 -4.54 5.15 -12.68
N GLU A 94 -3.90 4.68 -13.74
CA GLU A 94 -2.44 4.52 -13.78
C GLU A 94 -1.74 5.87 -13.66
N SER A 95 -2.18 6.90 -14.39
CA SER A 95 -1.64 8.25 -14.29
C SER A 95 -1.79 8.86 -12.91
N TYR A 96 -2.90 8.57 -12.21
CA TYR A 96 -3.10 9.00 -10.83
C TYR A 96 -2.10 8.36 -9.87
N VAL A 97 -1.92 7.05 -9.94
CA VAL A 97 -0.95 6.33 -9.09
C VAL A 97 0.49 6.71 -9.46
N TRP A 98 0.77 6.88 -10.75
CA TRP A 98 2.08 7.31 -11.23
C TRP A 98 2.45 8.70 -10.71
N LYS A 99 1.50 9.64 -10.74
CA LYS A 99 1.68 10.97 -10.15
C LYS A 99 1.97 10.88 -8.64
N MET A 100 1.16 10.13 -7.90
CA MET A 100 1.37 9.90 -6.46
C MET A 100 2.75 9.30 -6.17
N TYR A 101 3.18 8.33 -6.97
CA TYR A 101 4.49 7.70 -6.87
C TYR A 101 5.64 8.70 -7.11
N GLN A 102 5.52 9.56 -8.14
CA GLN A 102 6.48 10.63 -8.41
C GLN A 102 6.51 11.69 -7.29
N GLU A 103 5.35 12.00 -6.70
CA GLU A 103 5.20 12.91 -5.56
C GLU A 103 5.56 12.26 -4.21
N ARG A 104 6.02 11.00 -4.20
CA ARG A 104 6.32 10.21 -3.00
C ARG A 104 5.15 10.17 -1.99
N CYS A 105 3.93 10.29 -2.50
CA CYS A 105 2.70 10.23 -1.71
C CYS A 105 2.10 8.81 -1.80
N TRP A 106 1.89 8.18 -0.65
CA TRP A 106 1.47 6.78 -0.58
C TRP A 106 -0.02 6.62 -0.25
N GLU A 107 -0.81 7.70 -0.28
CA GLU A 107 -2.24 7.71 0.05
C GLU A 107 -3.11 6.84 -0.88
N PHE A 108 -2.60 6.46 -2.05
CA PHE A 108 -3.32 5.56 -2.95
C PHE A 108 -3.43 4.13 -2.39
N PHE A 109 -2.63 3.77 -1.40
CA PHE A 109 -2.76 2.48 -0.75
C PHE A 109 -3.95 2.47 0.23
N PRO A 110 -4.75 1.40 0.25
CA PRO A 110 -5.85 1.27 1.20
C PRO A 110 -5.31 1.06 2.62
N VAL A 111 -5.83 1.85 3.57
CA VAL A 111 -5.49 1.78 4.99
C VAL A 111 -6.75 1.61 5.82
N GLY A 112 -6.79 0.55 6.63
CA GLY A 112 -7.92 0.27 7.52
C GLY A 112 -9.25 -0.04 6.80
N ASP A 113 -9.21 -0.23 5.48
CA ASP A 113 -10.36 -0.56 4.65
C ASP A 113 -9.95 -1.50 3.49
N CYS A 114 -10.93 -2.17 2.91
CA CYS A 114 -10.74 -3.00 1.72
C CYS A 114 -12.03 -3.06 0.91
N PHE A 115 -11.93 -3.50 -0.35
CA PHE A 115 -13.07 -3.57 -1.26
C PHE A 115 -14.28 -4.27 -0.62
N ARG A 116 -14.06 -5.43 0.02
CA ARG A 116 -15.15 -6.18 0.65
C ARG A 116 -15.87 -5.37 1.73
N LYS A 117 -15.12 -4.70 2.60
CA LYS A 117 -15.66 -3.89 3.71
C LYS A 117 -16.40 -2.65 3.20
N GLN A 118 -15.91 -2.02 2.14
CA GLN A 118 -16.56 -0.85 1.55
C GLN A 118 -17.90 -1.17 0.87
N TYR A 119 -18.04 -2.37 0.31
CA TYR A 119 -19.19 -2.76 -0.52
C TYR A 119 -20.09 -3.84 0.09
N GLU A 120 -19.88 -4.19 1.36
CA GLU A 120 -20.61 -5.27 2.05
C GLU A 120 -22.13 -5.09 1.99
N ASP A 121 -22.62 -3.87 2.27
CA ASP A 121 -24.07 -3.55 2.25
C ASP A 121 -24.69 -3.52 0.83
N GLN A 122 -23.88 -3.47 -0.22
CA GLN A 122 -24.32 -3.33 -1.60
C GLN A 122 -24.30 -4.65 -2.38
N LEU A 123 -23.47 -5.59 -1.93
CA LEU A 123 -23.25 -6.88 -2.59
C LEU A 123 -23.77 -8.08 -1.77
N GLY A 124 -24.32 -7.83 -0.58
CA GLY A 124 -24.94 -8.81 0.33
C GLY A 124 -26.35 -9.25 -0.05
#